data_AF-A0A1J3EMX3-F1
#
_entry.id   AF-A0A1J3EMX3-F1
#
_cell.length_a   1.000
_cell.length_b   1.000
_cell.length_c   1.000
_cell.angle_alpha   90.00
_cell.angle_beta   90.00
_cell.angle_gamma   90.00
#
_symmetry.space_group_name_H-M   'P 1'
#
loop_
_entity.id
_entity.type
_entity.pdbx_description
1 polymer ?
#
loop_
_entity_poly.entity_id
_entity_poly.type
_entity_poly.pdbx_seq_one_letter_code
_entity_poly.pdbx_strand_id
1 'polypeptide(L)'
;EVQYLRMLPQINVCCTLNFHKSSPNTLAARNIIVASILKKSHVKQGLHVFDIPAVASSIGVATTDVLAEIQILKMKGEVTYEMKDPAFCYTILEVPKEICSLSSHLTKWLAEIETCKVRKLDIMSSAAVAAINVSNTSELSSGVTQTQSLQSRILDYFNGDENCDIPSKTTQNCSFLRADIKVFLQSNRQAKFTPRAIARIMHGVGSPAFPNSVWSKTHFWGRYMSVDFSVIMEAAQTELLNCVDRNAALAT
;
A
#
# COMPACT_ATOMS: atom_id res chain seq x y z
N GLU A 1 -19.39 13.18 1.50
CA GLU A 1 -17.94 12.87 1.53
C GLU A 1 -17.19 13.94 0.76
N VAL A 2 -16.01 14.37 1.25
CA VAL A 2 -15.18 15.37 0.57
C VAL A 2 -14.29 14.65 -0.45
N GLN A 3 -14.28 15.11 -1.70
CA GLN A 3 -13.43 14.54 -2.75
C GLN A 3 -12.15 15.37 -2.90
N TYR A 4 -11.03 14.88 -2.33
CA TYR A 4 -9.75 15.59 -2.39
C TYR A 4 -9.04 15.46 -3.75
N LEU A 5 -9.16 14.30 -4.40
CA LEU A 5 -8.46 13.96 -5.63
C LEU A 5 -9.44 13.50 -6.70
N ARG A 6 -9.14 13.85 -7.96
CA ARG A 6 -9.74 13.23 -9.14
C ARG A 6 -8.66 12.47 -9.90
N MET A 7 -8.82 11.15 -9.99
CA MET A 7 -7.95 10.32 -10.81
C MET A 7 -8.22 10.58 -12.29
N LEU A 8 -7.14 10.68 -13.06
CA LEU A 8 -7.16 10.79 -14.51
C LEU A 8 -6.72 9.47 -15.15
N PRO A 9 -6.99 9.24 -16.44
CA PRO A 9 -6.49 8.09 -17.16
C PRO A 9 -4.96 7.95 -17.03
N GLN A 10 -4.49 6.72 -16.97
CA GLN A 10 -3.06 6.42 -16.99
C GLN A 10 -2.46 6.85 -18.32
N ILE A 11 -1.35 7.60 -18.26
CA ILE A 11 -0.60 8.04 -19.43
C ILE A 11 0.89 7.83 -19.21
N ASN A 12 1.65 7.78 -20.29
CA ASN A 12 3.10 7.88 -20.25
C ASN A 12 3.47 9.35 -20.00
N VAL A 13 4.02 9.67 -18.83
CA VAL A 13 4.18 11.06 -18.39
C VAL A 13 5.46 11.72 -18.93
N CYS A 14 6.50 10.93 -19.18
CA CYS A 14 7.77 11.43 -19.68
C CYS A 14 7.77 11.44 -21.20
N CYS A 15 7.93 12.61 -21.81
CA CYS A 15 8.01 12.79 -23.25
C CYS A 15 9.41 13.24 -23.65
N THR A 16 9.99 12.55 -24.63
CA THR A 16 11.24 12.93 -25.29
C THR A 16 10.91 13.41 -26.69
N LEU A 17 11.23 14.67 -26.99
CA LEU A 17 10.83 15.36 -28.21
C LEU A 17 12.06 15.86 -28.98
N ASN A 18 12.06 15.62 -30.29
CA ASN A 18 13.08 16.07 -31.23
C ASN A 18 12.46 17.03 -32.25
N PHE A 19 13.12 18.15 -32.52
CA PHE A 19 12.68 19.15 -33.52
C PHE A 19 13.47 18.98 -34.81
N HIS A 20 12.79 19.06 -35.96
CA HIS A 20 13.41 18.83 -37.27
C HIS A 20 13.41 20.08 -38.15
N LYS A 21 12.21 20.61 -38.45
CA LYS A 21 12.01 21.60 -39.52
C LYS A 21 12.18 23.03 -39.02
N SER A 22 11.37 23.46 -38.07
CA SER A 22 11.47 24.79 -37.47
C SER A 22 12.31 24.74 -36.19
N SER A 23 13.07 25.81 -35.90
CA SER A 23 13.82 25.88 -34.64
C SER A 23 12.85 25.93 -33.44
N PRO A 24 13.23 25.35 -32.29
CA PRO A 24 12.34 25.29 -31.13
C PRO A 24 11.85 26.67 -30.68
N ASN A 25 12.73 27.68 -30.72
CA ASN A 25 12.40 29.06 -30.35
C ASN A 25 11.37 29.70 -31.29
N THR A 26 11.40 29.36 -32.58
CA THR A 26 10.43 29.87 -33.56
C THR A 26 9.04 29.29 -33.31
N LEU A 27 8.97 28.00 -32.97
CA LEU A 27 7.71 27.35 -32.62
C LEU A 27 7.18 27.85 -31.27
N ALA A 28 8.06 28.05 -30.29
CA ALA A 28 7.69 28.62 -28.99
C ALA A 28 7.11 30.03 -29.09
N ALA A 29 7.60 30.86 -30.02
CA ALA A 29 7.04 32.19 -30.26
C ALA A 29 5.59 32.16 -30.78
N ARG A 30 5.18 31.05 -31.40
CA ARG A 30 3.84 30.88 -32.00
C ARG A 30 2.91 30.01 -31.15
N ASN A 31 3.46 29.16 -30.29
CA ASN A 31 2.71 28.18 -29.52
C ASN A 31 3.12 28.20 -28.03
N ILE A 32 2.16 28.52 -27.17
CA ILE A 32 2.34 28.60 -25.71
C ILE A 32 2.72 27.26 -25.08
N ILE A 33 2.22 26.14 -25.61
CA ILE A 33 2.55 24.79 -25.14
C ILE A 33 4.01 24.50 -25.45
N VAL A 34 4.47 24.80 -26.67
CA VAL A 34 5.89 24.62 -27.05
C VAL A 34 6.79 25.51 -26.20
N ALA A 35 6.40 26.77 -25.95
CA ALA A 35 7.14 27.66 -25.06
C ALA A 35 7.26 27.08 -23.63
N SER A 36 6.17 26.51 -23.12
CA SER A 36 6.17 25.87 -21.80
C SER A 36 7.01 24.59 -21.78
N ILE A 37 6.94 23.76 -22.82
CA ILE A 37 7.79 22.58 -23.00
C ILE A 37 9.26 22.98 -22.90
N LEU A 38 9.70 24.00 -23.65
CA LEU A 38 11.11 24.42 -23.60
C LEU A 38 11.54 24.88 -22.22
N LYS A 39 10.68 25.60 -21.50
CA LYS A 39 10.94 26.08 -20.14
C LYS A 39 11.05 24.95 -19.11
N LYS A 40 10.29 23.87 -19.29
CA LYS A 40 10.21 22.73 -18.35
C LYS A 40 11.04 21.51 -18.79
N SER A 41 11.54 21.51 -20.01
CA SER A 41 12.37 20.44 -20.54
C SER A 41 13.82 20.57 -20.10
N HIS A 42 14.50 19.43 -19.97
CA HIS A 42 15.95 19.37 -19.94
C HIS A 42 16.45 18.73 -21.25
N VAL A 43 17.59 19.19 -21.76
CA VAL A 43 18.14 18.73 -23.03
C VAL A 43 19.11 17.58 -22.78
N LYS A 44 18.89 16.44 -23.44
CA LYS A 44 19.80 15.28 -23.47
C LYS A 44 20.10 14.93 -24.91
N GLN A 45 21.36 15.05 -25.32
CA GLN A 45 21.80 14.72 -26.70
C GLN A 45 20.98 15.43 -27.80
N GLY A 46 20.57 16.69 -27.56
CA GLY A 46 19.75 17.46 -28.49
C GLY A 46 18.23 17.15 -28.43
N LEU A 47 17.81 16.19 -27.60
CA LEU A 47 16.41 15.85 -27.36
C LEU A 47 15.89 16.60 -26.13
N HIS A 48 14.66 17.11 -26.22
CA HIS A 48 13.97 17.77 -25.10
C HIS A 48 13.17 16.74 -24.31
N VAL A 49 13.54 16.52 -23.05
CA VAL A 49 12.86 15.58 -22.15
C VAL A 49 12.07 16.35 -21.10
N PHE A 50 10.78 16.07 -20.96
CA PHE A 50 9.88 16.78 -20.05
C PHE A 50 8.71 15.91 -19.57
N ASP A 51 8.12 16.32 -18.45
CA ASP A 51 6.89 15.71 -17.92
C ASP A 51 5.65 16.43 -18.45
N ILE A 52 4.77 15.68 -19.12
CA ILE A 52 3.53 16.21 -19.71
C ILE A 52 2.62 16.85 -18.64
N PRO A 53 2.37 16.24 -17.46
CA PRO A 53 1.56 16.87 -16.44
C PRO A 53 2.16 18.17 -15.91
N ALA A 54 3.50 18.24 -15.76
CA ALA A 54 4.16 19.44 -15.28
C ALA A 54 4.03 20.61 -16.26
N VAL A 55 4.12 20.33 -17.57
CA VAL A 55 3.84 21.31 -18.62
C VAL A 55 2.38 21.75 -18.55
N ALA A 56 1.44 20.81 -18.56
CA ALA A 56 0.00 21.09 -18.53
C ALA A 56 -0.39 21.95 -17.32
N SER A 57 0.07 21.59 -16.11
CA SER A 57 -0.20 22.34 -14.88
C SER A 57 0.42 23.74 -14.88
N SER A 58 1.54 23.96 -15.57
CA SER A 58 2.19 25.28 -15.59
C SER A 58 1.45 26.32 -16.44
N ILE A 59 0.63 25.88 -17.39
CA ILE A 59 -0.15 26.74 -18.29
C ILE A 59 -1.66 26.58 -18.08
N GLY A 60 -2.09 25.72 -17.16
CA GLY A 60 -3.51 25.53 -16.82
C GLY A 60 -4.33 24.82 -17.90
N VAL A 61 -3.73 23.95 -18.71
CA VAL A 61 -4.43 23.17 -19.76
C VAL A 61 -4.52 21.69 -19.38
N ALA A 62 -5.33 20.91 -20.09
CA ALA A 62 -5.38 19.47 -19.88
C ALA A 62 -4.15 18.77 -20.49
N THR A 63 -3.75 17.64 -19.91
CA THR A 63 -2.67 16.81 -20.47
C THR A 63 -2.99 16.32 -21.89
N THR A 64 -4.28 16.13 -22.20
CA THR A 64 -4.78 15.80 -23.54
C THR A 64 -4.49 16.89 -24.56
N ASP A 65 -4.52 18.16 -24.14
CA ASP A 65 -4.27 19.30 -25.04
C ASP A 65 -2.78 19.36 -25.41
N VAL A 66 -1.90 19.12 -24.45
CA VAL A 66 -0.46 19.00 -24.69
C VAL A 66 -0.15 17.85 -25.65
N LEU A 67 -0.78 16.69 -25.44
CA LEU A 67 -0.62 15.53 -26.32
C LEU A 67 -1.16 15.80 -27.73
N ALA A 68 -2.33 16.43 -27.84
CA ALA A 68 -2.94 16.79 -29.11
C ALA A 68 -2.03 17.74 -29.90
N GLU A 69 -1.44 18.74 -29.24
CA GLU A 69 -0.53 19.68 -29.90
C GLU A 69 0.76 18.98 -30.38
N ILE A 70 1.37 18.13 -29.56
CA ILE A 70 2.55 17.35 -29.97
C ILE A 70 2.22 16.47 -31.18
N GLN A 71 1.02 15.87 -31.20
CA GLN A 71 0.55 15.07 -32.33
C GLN A 71 0.36 15.93 -33.59
N ILE A 72 -0.22 17.12 -33.47
CA ILE A 72 -0.36 18.07 -34.58
C ILE A 72 1.02 18.47 -35.14
N LEU A 73 1.99 18.75 -34.28
CA LEU A 73 3.35 19.07 -34.70
C LEU A 73 4.03 17.89 -35.40
N LYS A 74 3.79 16.66 -34.94
CA LYS A 74 4.28 15.44 -35.61
C LYS A 74 3.67 15.28 -36.99
N MET A 75 2.35 15.49 -37.13
CA MET A 75 1.66 15.43 -38.42
C MET A 75 2.16 16.49 -39.41
N LYS A 76 2.60 17.66 -38.93
CA LYS A 76 3.24 18.71 -39.74
C LYS A 76 4.70 18.42 -40.09
N GLY A 77 5.28 17.33 -39.57
CA GLY A 77 6.69 16.98 -39.73
C GLY A 77 7.65 17.89 -38.96
N GLU A 78 7.14 18.66 -37.99
CA GLU A 78 7.97 19.58 -37.19
C GLU A 78 8.76 18.82 -36.12
N VAL A 79 8.18 17.74 -35.56
CA VAL A 79 8.74 17.01 -34.43
C VAL A 79 8.60 15.49 -34.56
N THR A 80 9.50 14.76 -33.90
CA THR A 80 9.26 13.36 -33.51
C THR A 80 9.27 13.26 -31.99
N TYR A 81 8.52 12.31 -31.44
CA TYR A 81 8.46 12.12 -29.99
C TYR A 81 8.35 10.66 -29.59
N GLU A 82 8.85 10.36 -28.40
CA GLU A 82 8.73 9.08 -27.70
C GLU A 82 8.18 9.33 -26.29
N MET A 83 7.28 8.47 -25.81
CA MET A 83 6.72 8.58 -24.46
C MET A 83 7.06 7.34 -23.62
N LYS A 84 7.46 7.56 -22.37
CA LYS A 84 7.85 6.54 -21.39
C LYS A 84 7.20 6.82 -20.03
N ASP A 85 7.44 5.93 -19.08
CA ASP A 85 7.02 6.07 -17.68
C ASP A 85 5.50 6.15 -17.50
N PRO A 86 4.80 5.00 -17.62
CA PRO A 86 3.36 4.96 -17.34
C PRO A 86 3.09 5.35 -15.89
N ALA A 87 2.25 6.36 -15.67
CA ALA A 87 1.88 6.82 -14.34
C ALA A 87 0.39 7.17 -14.23
N PHE A 88 -0.13 7.03 -13.01
CA PHE A 88 -1.45 7.54 -12.67
C PHE A 88 -1.37 9.06 -12.50
N CYS A 89 -2.17 9.78 -13.28
CA CYS A 89 -2.31 11.23 -13.14
C CYS A 89 -3.51 11.55 -12.26
N TYR A 90 -3.46 12.69 -11.56
CA TYR A 90 -4.55 13.17 -10.73
C TYR A 90 -4.61 14.69 -10.73
N THR A 91 -5.77 15.24 -10.40
CA THR A 91 -5.92 16.65 -10.03
C THR A 91 -6.30 16.77 -8.57
N ILE A 92 -5.72 17.77 -7.91
CA ILE A 92 -6.07 18.13 -6.54
C ILE A 92 -7.28 19.05 -6.61
N LEU A 93 -8.42 18.60 -6.10
CA LEU A 93 -9.67 19.37 -6.06
C LEU A 93 -9.74 20.22 -4.79
N GLU A 94 -9.31 19.65 -3.67
CA GLU A 94 -9.30 20.31 -2.37
C GLU A 94 -8.03 19.92 -1.61
N VAL A 95 -7.41 20.90 -0.94
CA VAL A 95 -6.25 20.66 -0.07
C VAL A 95 -6.76 20.52 1.36
N PRO A 96 -6.54 19.39 2.05
CA PRO A 96 -6.97 19.21 3.43
C PRO A 96 -6.35 20.25 4.35
N LYS A 97 -7.16 20.85 5.23
CA LYS A 97 -6.65 21.78 6.26
C LYS A 97 -5.67 21.09 7.23
N GLU A 98 -5.95 19.83 7.58
CA GLU A 98 -5.15 19.03 8.48
C GLU A 98 -4.83 17.66 7.87
N ILE A 99 -3.63 17.53 7.30
CA ILE A 99 -3.15 16.27 6.69
C ILE A 99 -3.13 15.13 7.72
N CYS A 100 -2.80 15.41 8.99
CA CYS A 100 -2.75 14.41 10.05
C CYS A 100 -4.13 13.80 10.35
N SER A 101 -5.19 14.61 10.32
CA SER A 101 -6.57 14.16 10.52
C SER A 101 -7.01 13.24 9.37
N LEU A 102 -6.74 13.64 8.13
CA LEU A 102 -7.00 12.80 6.95
C LEU A 102 -6.23 11.47 7.02
N SER A 103 -4.95 11.51 7.36
CA SER A 103 -4.12 10.31 7.50
C SER A 103 -4.67 9.36 8.57
N SER A 104 -5.13 9.89 9.69
CA SER A 104 -5.71 9.09 10.78
C SER A 104 -7.02 8.43 10.35
N HIS A 105 -7.88 9.18 9.65
CA HIS A 105 -9.12 8.64 9.08
C HIS A 105 -8.82 7.53 8.06
N LEU A 106 -7.92 7.76 7.10
CA LEU A 106 -7.54 6.73 6.11
C LEU A 106 -6.94 5.49 6.79
N THR A 107 -6.13 5.67 7.83
CA THR A 107 -5.55 4.56 8.59
C THR A 107 -6.64 3.74 9.28
N LYS A 108 -7.61 4.40 9.91
CA LYS A 108 -8.76 3.73 10.53
C LYS A 108 -9.58 2.93 9.49
N TRP A 109 -9.91 3.57 8.37
CA TRP A 109 -10.67 2.91 7.30
C TRP A 109 -9.93 1.70 6.72
N LEU A 110 -8.62 1.82 6.49
CA LEU A 110 -7.80 0.70 6.03
C LEU A 110 -7.70 -0.42 7.08
N ALA A 111 -7.67 -0.10 8.37
CA ALA A 111 -7.70 -1.08 9.44
C ALA A 111 -9.05 -1.83 9.51
N GLU A 112 -10.16 -1.15 9.26
CA GLU A 112 -11.49 -1.77 9.14
C GLU A 112 -11.55 -2.75 7.95
N ILE A 113 -10.97 -2.36 6.79
CA ILE A 113 -10.86 -3.23 5.62
C ILE A 113 -9.97 -4.45 5.92
N GLU A 114 -8.81 -4.25 6.57
CA GLU A 114 -7.93 -5.34 6.99
C GLU A 114 -8.67 -6.32 7.91
N THR A 115 -9.34 -5.79 8.94
CA THR A 115 -10.11 -6.58 9.91
C THR A 115 -11.22 -7.39 9.22
N CYS A 116 -11.96 -6.77 8.30
CA CYS A 116 -12.99 -7.45 7.51
C CYS A 116 -12.39 -8.61 6.68
N LYS A 117 -11.24 -8.39 6.02
CA LYS A 117 -10.57 -9.41 5.21
C LYS A 117 -10.05 -10.57 6.06
N VAL A 118 -9.44 -10.28 7.21
CA VAL A 118 -8.98 -11.30 8.15
C VAL A 118 -10.17 -12.11 8.68
N ARG A 119 -11.25 -11.43 9.09
CA ARG A 119 -12.50 -12.07 9.55
C ARG A 119 -13.05 -13.05 8.50
N LYS A 120 -13.13 -12.66 7.23
CA LYS A 120 -13.58 -13.55 6.14
C LYS A 120 -12.73 -14.81 6.04
N LEU A 121 -11.39 -14.68 6.13
CA LEU A 121 -10.48 -15.83 6.12
C LEU A 121 -10.66 -16.73 7.36
N ASP A 122 -10.81 -16.14 8.54
CA ASP A 122 -11.01 -16.89 9.78
C ASP A 122 -12.36 -17.64 9.77
N ILE A 123 -13.44 -17.06 9.22
CA ILE A 123 -14.72 -17.76 9.02
C ILE A 123 -14.52 -18.96 8.09
N MET A 124 -13.90 -18.76 6.93
CA MET A 124 -13.62 -19.85 5.98
C MET A 124 -12.80 -20.97 6.61
N SER A 125 -11.75 -20.60 7.36
CA SER A 125 -10.90 -21.56 8.07
C SER A 125 -11.67 -22.32 9.15
N SER A 126 -12.47 -21.62 9.96
CA SER A 126 -13.27 -22.24 11.02
C SER A 126 -14.32 -23.20 10.46
N ALA A 127 -14.90 -22.88 9.29
CA ALA A 127 -15.85 -23.75 8.62
C ALA A 127 -15.19 -25.04 8.12
N ALA A 128 -13.99 -24.95 7.54
CA ALA A 128 -13.22 -26.11 7.13
C ALA A 128 -12.81 -26.99 8.32
N VAL A 129 -12.31 -26.39 9.41
CA VAL A 129 -11.94 -27.12 10.64
C VAL A 129 -13.15 -27.82 11.25
N ALA A 130 -14.31 -27.15 11.31
CA ALA A 130 -15.53 -27.75 11.82
C ALA A 130 -15.98 -28.96 11.00
N ALA A 131 -15.92 -28.87 9.67
CA ALA A 131 -16.24 -30.00 8.80
C ALA A 131 -15.30 -31.21 9.04
N ILE A 132 -13.98 -30.97 9.20
CA ILE A 132 -13.01 -32.03 9.51
C ILE A 132 -13.29 -32.67 10.88
N ASN A 133 -13.62 -31.87 11.89
CA ASN A 133 -13.89 -32.39 13.23
C ASN A 133 -15.14 -33.30 13.28
N VAL A 134 -16.09 -33.12 12.37
CA VAL A 134 -17.29 -33.97 12.24
C VAL A 134 -16.95 -35.38 11.71
N SER A 135 -15.84 -35.57 10.98
CA SER A 135 -15.46 -36.91 10.50
C SER A 135 -14.83 -37.83 11.55
N ASN A 136 -14.37 -37.30 12.67
CA ASN A 136 -13.69 -38.09 13.71
C ASN A 136 -14.66 -38.93 14.57
N THR A 137 -15.98 -38.87 14.31
CA THR A 137 -17.02 -39.46 15.16
C THR A 137 -17.79 -40.64 14.53
N SER A 138 -17.68 -40.94 13.23
CA SER A 138 -18.29 -42.15 12.61
C SER A 138 -17.84 -42.36 11.16
N GLU A 139 -17.27 -43.53 10.85
CA GLU A 139 -16.65 -43.83 9.54
C GLU A 139 -17.64 -44.12 8.39
N LEU A 140 -18.93 -44.40 8.66
CA LEU A 140 -19.88 -44.85 7.62
C LEU A 140 -20.81 -43.74 7.08
N SER A 141 -20.94 -42.60 7.76
CA SER A 141 -21.81 -41.46 7.36
C SER A 141 -21.07 -40.13 7.18
N SER A 142 -19.74 -40.17 7.22
CA SER A 142 -18.83 -39.03 7.31
C SER A 142 -19.01 -37.98 6.19
N GLY A 143 -19.17 -38.38 4.93
CA GLY A 143 -19.25 -37.42 3.81
C GLY A 143 -20.53 -36.58 3.77
N VAL A 144 -21.66 -37.16 4.18
CA VAL A 144 -22.96 -36.46 4.19
C VAL A 144 -23.02 -35.45 5.34
N THR A 145 -22.54 -35.84 6.52
CA THR A 145 -22.51 -34.97 7.70
C THR A 145 -21.51 -33.82 7.56
N GLN A 146 -20.35 -34.05 6.93
CA GLN A 146 -19.40 -33.00 6.53
C GLN A 146 -20.05 -31.97 5.60
N THR A 147 -20.70 -32.45 4.54
CA THR A 147 -21.35 -31.61 3.54
C THR A 147 -22.45 -30.75 4.17
N GLN A 148 -23.28 -31.36 5.02
CA GLN A 148 -24.35 -30.66 5.72
C GLN A 148 -23.82 -29.63 6.73
N SER A 149 -22.75 -29.95 7.47
CA SER A 149 -22.10 -29.01 8.39
C SER A 149 -21.54 -27.79 7.65
N LEU A 150 -20.87 -28.01 6.52
CA LEU A 150 -20.33 -26.94 5.70
C LEU A 150 -21.45 -26.08 5.08
N GLN A 151 -22.49 -26.71 4.53
CA GLN A 151 -23.65 -26.02 3.97
C GLN A 151 -24.37 -25.15 5.01
N SER A 152 -24.55 -25.65 6.23
CA SER A 152 -25.12 -24.87 7.33
C SER A 152 -24.31 -23.60 7.58
N ARG A 153 -22.98 -23.73 7.72
CA ARG A 153 -22.11 -22.56 7.97
C ARG A 153 -22.07 -21.57 6.82
N ILE A 154 -22.16 -22.04 5.58
CA ILE A 154 -22.26 -21.17 4.40
C ILE A 154 -23.57 -20.39 4.43
N LEU A 155 -24.69 -21.06 4.73
CA LEU A 155 -25.99 -20.41 4.87
C LEU A 155 -25.96 -19.38 6.01
N ASP A 156 -25.40 -19.74 7.16
CA ASP A 156 -25.26 -18.83 8.29
C ASP A 156 -24.41 -17.59 7.95
N TYR A 157 -23.35 -17.75 7.16
CA TYR A 157 -22.52 -16.62 6.70
C TYR A 157 -23.28 -15.65 5.78
N PHE A 158 -24.10 -16.17 4.85
CA PHE A 158 -24.85 -15.33 3.91
C PHE A 158 -26.14 -14.75 4.52
N ASN A 159 -26.71 -15.41 5.52
CA ASN A 159 -27.93 -14.96 6.21
C ASN A 159 -27.65 -14.19 7.51
N GLY A 160 -26.42 -14.27 8.03
CA GLY A 160 -26.00 -13.59 9.25
C GLY A 160 -25.71 -12.11 9.03
N ASP A 161 -25.92 -11.32 10.08
CA ASP A 161 -25.45 -9.93 10.13
C ASP A 161 -23.91 -9.89 10.23
N GLU A 162 -23.26 -8.79 9.82
CA GLU A 162 -21.78 -8.70 9.73
C GLU A 162 -21.02 -8.96 11.06
N ASN A 163 -21.73 -9.04 12.20
CA ASN A 163 -21.20 -9.32 13.54
C ASN A 163 -21.25 -10.80 13.92
N CYS A 164 -20.65 -11.69 13.13
CA CYS A 164 -20.31 -13.02 13.64
C CYS A 164 -19.06 -12.92 14.53
N ASP A 165 -19.25 -13.07 15.84
CA ASP A 165 -18.17 -13.23 16.82
C ASP A 165 -17.41 -14.53 16.54
N ILE A 166 -16.27 -14.41 15.85
CA ILE A 166 -15.29 -15.49 15.78
C ILE A 166 -14.59 -15.53 17.14
N PRO A 167 -14.39 -16.71 17.75
CA PRO A 167 -13.56 -16.81 18.95
C PRO A 167 -12.18 -16.23 18.65
N SER A 168 -11.89 -15.09 19.28
CA SER A 168 -10.59 -14.42 19.22
C SER A 168 -9.51 -15.46 19.49
N LYS A 169 -8.53 -15.57 18.58
CA LYS A 169 -7.33 -16.37 18.84
C LYS A 169 -6.81 -16.01 20.23
N THR A 170 -6.68 -17.05 21.04
CA THR A 170 -6.54 -17.01 22.49
C THR A 170 -5.51 -15.97 22.93
N THR A 171 -5.89 -15.09 23.87
CA THR A 171 -4.99 -14.15 24.58
C THR A 171 -4.02 -14.89 25.52
N GLN A 172 -3.71 -16.16 25.26
CA GLN A 172 -2.78 -16.94 26.05
C GLN A 172 -1.35 -16.55 25.65
N ASN A 173 -0.60 -16.07 26.65
CA ASN A 173 0.84 -15.74 26.63
C ASN A 173 1.23 -14.34 26.17
N CYS A 174 0.62 -13.29 26.75
CA CYS A 174 1.10 -11.91 26.61
C CYS A 174 2.06 -11.42 27.73
N SER A 175 2.28 -12.21 28.79
CA SER A 175 2.99 -11.74 30.00
C SER A 175 4.43 -11.26 29.73
N PHE A 176 5.10 -11.87 28.76
CA PHE A 176 6.49 -11.52 28.38
C PHE A 176 6.60 -10.77 27.06
N LEU A 177 5.49 -10.54 26.35
CA LEU A 177 5.51 -9.99 24.99
C LEU A 177 6.26 -8.67 24.89
N ARG A 178 5.95 -7.71 25.78
CA ARG A 178 6.61 -6.41 25.80
C ARG A 178 8.08 -6.50 26.18
N ALA A 179 8.42 -7.38 27.14
CA ALA A 179 9.80 -7.60 27.56
C ALA A 179 10.63 -8.20 26.42
N ASP A 180 10.08 -9.20 25.72
CA ASP A 180 10.73 -9.82 24.57
C ASP A 180 10.89 -8.85 23.40
N ILE A 181 9.88 -8.03 23.10
CA ILE A 181 9.99 -6.96 22.09
C ILE A 181 11.11 -5.98 22.47
N LYS A 182 11.19 -5.58 23.74
CA LYS A 182 12.25 -4.68 24.22
C LYS A 182 13.64 -5.30 24.06
N VAL A 183 13.82 -6.57 24.44
CA VAL A 183 15.09 -7.29 24.24
C VAL A 183 15.41 -7.42 22.75
N PHE A 184 14.42 -7.76 21.93
CA PHE A 184 14.57 -7.84 20.48
C PHE A 184 15.08 -6.51 19.88
N LEU A 185 14.46 -5.39 20.25
CA LEU A 185 14.88 -4.05 19.81
C LEU A 185 16.30 -3.71 20.28
N GLN A 186 16.65 -4.06 21.51
CA GLN A 186 17.99 -3.83 22.06
C GLN A 186 19.07 -4.64 21.35
N SER A 187 18.77 -5.87 20.93
CA SER A 187 19.68 -6.74 20.18
C SER A 187 19.82 -6.32 18.71
N ASN A 188 18.90 -5.51 18.19
CA ASN A 188 18.84 -5.14 16.77
C ASN A 188 18.81 -3.62 16.55
N ARG A 189 19.53 -2.83 17.38
CA ARG A 189 19.53 -1.35 17.32
C ARG A 189 19.89 -0.75 15.97
N GLN A 190 20.64 -1.47 15.15
CA GLN A 190 21.08 -1.01 13.83
C GLN A 190 19.95 -1.07 12.78
N ALA A 191 18.90 -1.87 13.03
CA ALA A 191 17.77 -2.00 12.13
C ALA A 191 16.64 -1.06 12.52
N LYS A 192 16.04 -0.40 11.52
CA LYS A 192 14.84 0.44 11.70
C LYS A 192 13.60 -0.43 11.54
N PHE A 193 12.86 -0.61 12.62
CA PHE A 193 11.64 -1.40 12.62
C PHE A 193 10.39 -0.52 12.65
N THR A 194 9.34 -0.98 11.97
CA THR A 194 7.97 -0.54 12.20
C THR A 194 7.27 -1.50 13.17
N PRO A 195 6.19 -1.09 13.85
CA PRO A 195 5.40 -2.00 14.70
C PRO A 195 4.97 -3.27 13.95
N ARG A 196 4.55 -3.11 12.70
CA ARG A 196 4.16 -4.22 11.81
C ARG A 196 5.34 -5.16 11.51
N ALA A 197 6.54 -4.64 11.28
CA ALA A 197 7.72 -5.48 11.02
C ALA A 197 8.05 -6.37 12.22
N ILE A 198 7.97 -5.82 13.44
CA ILE A 198 8.17 -6.57 14.68
C ILE A 198 7.09 -7.64 14.83
N ALA A 199 5.82 -7.27 14.63
CA ALA A 199 4.71 -8.21 14.71
C ALA A 199 4.88 -9.38 13.72
N ARG A 200 5.32 -9.10 12.49
CA ARG A 200 5.62 -10.12 11.47
C ARG A 200 6.71 -11.09 11.91
N ILE A 201 7.82 -10.59 12.46
CA ILE A 201 8.91 -11.43 12.99
C ILE A 201 8.37 -12.32 14.12
N MET A 202 7.66 -11.74 15.09
CA MET A 202 7.09 -12.47 16.23
C MET A 202 6.04 -13.52 15.80
N HIS A 203 5.36 -13.30 14.66
CA HIS A 203 4.47 -14.27 13.99
C HIS A 203 5.16 -15.25 13.05
N GLY A 204 6.45 -15.08 12.78
CA GLY A 204 7.18 -15.95 11.86
C GLY A 204 6.89 -15.70 10.38
N VAL A 205 6.51 -14.48 10.01
CA VAL A 205 6.15 -14.08 8.65
C VAL A 205 7.21 -13.15 8.05
N GLY A 206 7.92 -13.60 7.01
CA GLY A 206 8.95 -12.78 6.33
C GLY A 206 8.37 -11.62 5.54
N SER A 207 9.17 -10.58 5.30
CA SER A 207 8.84 -9.46 4.40
C SER A 207 10.05 -9.13 3.52
N PRO A 208 9.90 -8.34 2.43
CA PRO A 208 11.04 -7.98 1.58
C PRO A 208 12.19 -7.31 2.36
N ALA A 209 11.88 -6.44 3.31
CA ALA A 209 12.89 -5.78 4.17
C ALA A 209 13.41 -6.71 5.30
N PHE A 210 12.63 -7.70 5.71
CA PHE A 210 12.97 -8.65 6.78
C PHE A 210 12.76 -10.09 6.28
N PRO A 211 13.64 -10.60 5.39
CA PRO A 211 13.43 -11.87 4.71
C PRO A 211 13.62 -13.08 5.63
N ASN A 212 12.86 -14.14 5.36
CA ASN A 212 12.89 -15.37 6.15
C ASN A 212 14.30 -15.99 6.25
N SER A 213 15.08 -15.95 5.16
CA SER A 213 16.45 -16.49 5.10
C SER A 213 17.41 -15.90 6.14
N VAL A 214 17.13 -14.68 6.61
CA VAL A 214 17.93 -13.96 7.62
C VAL A 214 17.26 -14.04 8.98
N TRP A 215 15.97 -13.70 9.06
CA TRP A 215 15.30 -13.43 10.34
C TRP A 215 14.71 -14.65 11.05
N SER A 216 14.52 -15.79 10.36
CA SER A 216 14.05 -17.03 11.01
C SER A 216 15.03 -17.62 12.01
N LYS A 217 16.30 -17.26 11.93
CA LYS A 217 17.33 -17.73 12.85
C LYS A 217 17.22 -17.09 14.23
N THR A 218 16.44 -16.02 14.37
CA THR A 218 16.25 -15.34 15.66
C THR A 218 15.31 -16.13 16.57
N HIS A 219 15.60 -16.20 17.87
CA HIS A 219 14.73 -16.87 18.85
C HIS A 219 13.34 -16.24 19.00
N PHE A 220 13.16 -15.02 18.48
CA PHE A 220 11.90 -14.29 18.48
C PHE A 220 11.00 -14.67 17.30
N TRP A 221 11.56 -15.34 16.28
CA TRP A 221 10.80 -15.71 15.09
C TRP A 221 9.69 -16.71 15.41
N GLY A 222 8.44 -16.33 15.13
CA GLY A 222 7.28 -17.20 15.36
C GLY A 222 6.98 -17.49 16.84
N ARG A 223 7.64 -16.81 17.78
CA ARG A 223 7.46 -17.03 19.22
C ARG A 223 6.04 -16.72 19.71
N TYR A 224 5.32 -15.86 19.01
CA TYR A 224 3.99 -15.39 19.36
C TYR A 224 2.95 -15.71 18.26
N MET A 225 3.13 -16.81 17.52
CA MET A 225 2.20 -17.24 16.45
C MET A 225 0.75 -17.42 16.90
N SER A 226 0.53 -17.79 18.17
CA SER A 226 -0.82 -18.00 18.72
C SER A 226 -1.49 -16.71 19.22
N VAL A 227 -0.72 -15.63 19.39
CA VAL A 227 -1.23 -14.34 19.87
C VAL A 227 -1.74 -13.53 18.69
N ASP A 228 -2.84 -12.79 18.87
CA ASP A 228 -3.35 -11.91 17.83
C ASP A 228 -2.27 -10.92 17.35
N PHE A 229 -2.15 -10.81 16.03
CA PHE A 229 -1.24 -9.92 15.33
C PHE A 229 -1.46 -8.45 15.71
N SER A 230 -2.71 -8.06 16.00
CA SER A 230 -3.07 -6.72 16.47
C SER A 230 -2.42 -6.40 17.83
N VAL A 231 -2.55 -7.31 18.79
CA VAL A 231 -1.99 -7.21 20.15
C VAL A 231 -0.47 -7.07 20.12
N ILE A 232 0.21 -7.85 19.27
CA ILE A 232 1.67 -7.72 19.12
C ILE A 232 2.05 -6.40 18.49
N MET A 233 1.28 -5.92 17.51
CA MET A 233 1.55 -4.63 16.87
C MET A 233 1.40 -3.47 17.86
N GLU A 234 0.35 -3.47 18.70
CA GLU A 234 0.13 -2.45 19.74
C GLU A 234 1.25 -2.45 20.79
N ALA A 235 1.65 -3.64 21.25
CA ALA A 235 2.79 -3.81 22.16
C ALA A 235 4.08 -3.29 21.52
N ALA A 236 4.31 -3.58 20.24
CA ALA A 236 5.47 -3.13 19.49
C ALA A 236 5.49 -1.61 19.28
N GLN A 237 4.34 -1.01 18.98
CA GLN A 237 4.20 0.44 18.86
C GLN A 237 4.54 1.13 20.18
N THR A 238 4.00 0.62 21.29
CA THR A 238 4.27 1.14 22.64
C THR A 238 5.77 1.09 22.97
N GLU A 239 6.43 -0.04 22.71
CA GLU A 239 7.86 -0.17 23.00
C GLU A 239 8.76 0.67 22.08
N LEU A 240 8.38 0.89 20.81
CA LEU A 240 9.11 1.77 19.90
C LEU A 240 9.05 3.23 20.37
N LEU A 241 7.89 3.72 20.81
CA LEU A 241 7.76 5.07 21.38
C LEU A 241 8.64 5.23 22.62
N ASN A 242 8.61 4.26 23.54
CA ASN A 242 9.45 4.24 24.74
C ASN A 242 10.97 4.18 24.44
N CYS A 243 11.37 3.71 23.27
CA CYS A 243 12.77 3.69 22.85
C CYS A 243 13.20 5.05 22.29
N VAL A 244 12.32 5.74 21.54
CA VAL A 244 12.59 7.08 21.02
C VAL A 244 12.75 8.08 22.17
N ASP A 245 11.85 8.05 23.15
CA ASP A 245 11.89 8.96 24.30
C ASP A 245 13.19 8.79 25.11
N ARG A 246 13.67 7.56 25.28
CA ARG A 246 14.95 7.29 25.96
C ARG A 246 16.16 7.76 25.17
N ASN A 247 16.16 7.60 23.85
CA ASN A 247 17.25 8.10 23.01
C ASN A 247 17.29 9.63 23.01
N ALA A 248 16.13 10.30 23.05
CA ALA A 248 16.03 11.75 23.18
C ALA A 248 16.55 12.22 24.55
N ALA A 249 16.19 11.53 25.64
CA ALA A 249 16.66 11.85 26.99
C ALA A 249 18.15 11.57 27.25
N LEU A 250 18.78 10.69 26.46
CA LEU A 250 20.22 10.39 26.53
C LEU A 250 21.06 11.32 25.63
N ALA A 251 20.42 12.08 24.74
CA ALA A 251 21.07 13.01 23.81
C ALA A 251 21.09 14.47 24.33
N THR A 252 20.50 14.72 25.50
CA THR A 252 20.55 15.99 26.27
C THR A 252 21.52 15.87 27.42
#